data_AF-A0A9Q0YGU5-F1
#
_entry.id   AF-A0A9Q0YGU5-F1
#
_cell.length_a   1.000
_cell.length_b   1.000
_cell.length_c   1.000
_cell.angle_alpha   90.00
_cell.angle_beta   90.00
_cell.angle_gamma   90.00
#
_symmetry.space_group_name_H-M   'P 1'
#
loop_
_entity.id
_entity.type
_entity.pdbx_description
1 polymer ?
#
loop_
_entity_poly.entity_id
_entity_poly.type
_entity_poly.pdbx_seq_one_letter_code
_entity_poly.pdbx_strand_id
1 'polypeptide(L)'
;MTSPQSFVDSLDKAIAVINSELQKIRRDFSKVIEEHDKAIEALRAENTSLKTRCESLEARIASLENSQVSQAELINKRERFSRRNNFRIVGLKTESDEDSIQKAMEVIAKVGVNNCKIERDHRDGRSVPGRDRHLLVKLSYYQDKVTIMKNARQALASENYYIIDDLTKLDLKEKRRWSQQVNQLFEQGTRLRFSGGCWRSINAGDFNFVFNLELDKTGGNPRTNFKARETCLDLMATYDLIDIWREKNPCVKNFTWSSNVTPGIHCRLDYFLVSRYVSHAVNETIFSPGNQSDHSCISLTIRLILSKEVPAIGN
;
A
#
# COMPACT_ATOMS: atom_id res chain seq x y z
N MET A 1 55.52 -59.80 72.49
CA MET A 1 56.10 -58.73 71.65
C MET A 1 55.90 -59.15 70.20
N THR A 2 54.85 -58.67 69.55
CA THR A 2 54.73 -58.81 68.09
C THR A 2 55.94 -58.11 67.48
N SER A 3 56.74 -58.86 66.70
CA SER A 3 57.90 -58.31 66.00
C SER A 3 57.43 -57.09 65.19
N PRO A 4 58.13 -55.95 65.23
CA PRO A 4 57.81 -54.77 64.42
C PRO A 4 57.61 -55.13 62.94
N GLN A 5 58.29 -56.18 62.46
CA GLN A 5 58.21 -56.69 61.11
C GLN A 5 56.82 -57.26 60.75
N SER A 6 56.13 -57.98 61.65
CA SER A 6 54.85 -58.62 61.31
C SER A 6 53.70 -57.63 61.18
N PHE A 7 53.78 -56.50 61.90
CA PHE A 7 52.82 -55.40 61.77
C PHE A 7 53.03 -54.65 60.46
N VAL A 8 54.30 -54.39 60.10
CA VAL A 8 54.68 -53.77 58.81
C VAL A 8 54.21 -54.64 57.63
N ASP A 9 54.43 -55.95 57.67
CA ASP A 9 53.98 -56.87 56.61
C ASP A 9 52.43 -56.90 56.44
N SER A 10 51.69 -56.76 57.55
CA SER A 10 50.22 -56.67 57.52
C SER A 10 49.75 -55.34 56.97
N LEU A 11 50.45 -54.24 57.28
CA LEU A 11 50.17 -52.91 56.76
C LEU A 11 50.43 -52.85 55.24
N ASP A 12 51.54 -53.43 54.78
CA ASP A 12 51.90 -53.50 53.35
C ASP A 12 50.87 -54.30 52.55
N LYS A 13 50.35 -55.41 53.11
CA LYS A 13 49.25 -56.16 52.49
C LYS A 13 47.97 -55.33 52.39
N ALA A 14 47.60 -54.60 53.44
CA ALA A 14 46.41 -53.75 53.42
C ALA A 14 46.56 -52.60 52.40
N ILE A 15 47.73 -51.96 52.33
CA ILE A 15 48.07 -50.94 51.35
C ILE A 15 48.00 -51.51 49.92
N ALA A 16 48.51 -52.73 49.70
CA ALA A 16 48.44 -53.38 48.39
C ALA A 16 47.00 -53.65 47.94
N VAL A 17 46.13 -54.10 48.85
CA VAL A 17 44.70 -54.30 48.57
C VAL A 17 44.02 -52.98 48.22
N ILE A 18 44.22 -51.94 49.04
CA ILE A 18 43.67 -50.59 48.81
C ILE A 18 44.14 -50.03 47.46
N ASN A 19 45.43 -50.15 47.14
CA ASN A 19 45.96 -49.71 45.85
C ASN A 19 45.34 -50.48 44.68
N SER A 20 45.08 -51.79 44.84
CA SER A 20 44.42 -52.59 43.81
C SER A 20 42.97 -52.17 43.58
N GLU A 21 42.24 -51.83 44.65
CA GLU A 21 40.86 -51.34 44.57
C GLU A 21 40.82 -49.93 43.98
N LEU A 22 41.71 -49.03 44.39
CA LEU A 22 41.87 -47.70 43.80
C LEU A 22 42.16 -47.79 42.30
N GLN A 23 42.98 -48.75 41.85
CA GLN A 23 43.23 -48.98 40.44
C GLN A 23 42.04 -49.56 39.68
N LYS A 24 41.17 -50.35 40.32
CA LYS A 24 39.91 -50.82 39.72
C LYS A 24 38.94 -49.65 39.58
N ILE A 25 38.72 -48.90 40.66
CA ILE A 25 37.87 -47.71 40.70
C ILE A 25 38.30 -46.70 39.63
N ARG A 26 39.62 -46.44 39.50
CA ARG A 26 40.15 -45.54 38.47
C ARG A 26 39.79 -46.02 37.06
N ARG A 27 39.92 -47.33 36.78
CA ARG A 27 39.61 -47.90 35.46
C ARG A 27 38.11 -47.82 35.14
N ASP A 28 37.26 -48.10 36.13
CA ASP A 28 35.80 -48.04 35.95
C ASP A 28 35.34 -46.60 35.71
N PHE A 29 35.87 -45.63 36.48
CA PHE A 29 35.61 -44.22 36.22
C PHE A 29 36.12 -43.76 34.85
N SER A 30 37.32 -44.17 34.42
CA SER A 30 37.82 -43.85 33.08
C SER A 30 36.89 -44.34 31.97
N LYS A 31 36.35 -45.57 32.09
CA LYS A 31 35.37 -46.09 31.12
C LYS A 31 34.08 -45.27 31.09
N VAL A 32 33.52 -44.95 32.26
CA VAL A 32 32.28 -44.16 32.34
C VAL A 32 32.47 -42.75 31.77
N ILE A 33 33.62 -42.13 32.03
CA ILE A 33 33.96 -40.82 31.44
C ILE A 33 34.02 -40.92 29.92
N GLU A 34 34.70 -41.93 29.35
CA GLU A 34 34.75 -42.12 27.90
C GLU A 34 33.37 -42.35 27.27
N GLU A 35 32.49 -43.10 27.95
CA GLU A 35 31.11 -43.32 27.49
C GLU A 35 30.28 -42.02 27.53
N HIS A 36 30.40 -41.24 28.60
CA HIS A 36 29.74 -39.95 28.72
C HIS A 36 30.27 -38.93 27.70
N ASP A 37 31.58 -38.88 27.44
CA ASP A 37 32.16 -38.01 26.42
C ASP A 37 31.60 -38.33 25.04
N LYS A 38 31.47 -39.62 24.68
CA LYS A 38 30.83 -40.04 23.43
C LYS A 38 29.37 -39.59 23.34
N ALA A 39 28.61 -39.71 24.43
CA ALA A 39 27.22 -39.26 24.47
C ALA A 39 27.09 -37.73 24.33
N ILE A 40 28.00 -36.98 24.97
CA ILE A 40 28.05 -35.51 24.86
C ILE A 40 28.35 -35.09 23.42
N GLU A 41 29.31 -35.73 22.77
CA GLU A 41 29.64 -35.41 21.37
C GLU A 41 28.49 -35.75 20.41
N ALA A 42 27.79 -36.88 20.63
CA ALA A 42 26.60 -37.21 19.86
C ALA A 42 25.48 -36.18 20.03
N LEU A 43 25.20 -35.75 21.27
CA LEU A 43 24.21 -34.69 21.55
C LEU A 43 24.62 -33.33 20.98
N ARG A 44 25.92 -33.01 20.95
CA ARG A 44 26.42 -31.79 20.30
C ARG A 44 26.20 -31.83 18.79
N ALA A 45 26.47 -32.97 18.15
CA ALA A 45 26.21 -33.16 16.73
C ALA A 45 24.72 -33.08 16.39
N GLU A 46 23.85 -33.63 17.23
CA GLU A 46 22.39 -33.50 17.04
C GLU A 46 21.94 -32.05 17.20
N ASN A 47 22.42 -31.34 18.22
CA ASN A 47 22.09 -29.93 18.43
C ASN A 47 22.52 -29.02 17.27
N THR A 48 23.70 -29.27 16.69
CA THR A 48 24.14 -28.51 15.51
C THR A 48 23.26 -28.82 14.29
N SER A 49 22.88 -30.07 14.09
CA SER A 49 21.93 -30.47 13.05
C SER A 49 20.55 -29.83 13.25
N LEU A 50 20.02 -29.82 14.47
CA LEU A 50 18.74 -29.18 14.79
C LEU A 50 18.82 -27.66 14.57
N LYS A 51 19.90 -27.01 14.97
CA LYS A 51 20.11 -25.57 14.78
C LYS A 51 20.09 -25.20 13.29
N THR A 52 20.84 -25.92 12.46
CA THR A 52 20.83 -25.68 11.00
C THR A 52 19.45 -25.91 10.37
N ARG A 53 18.70 -26.92 10.84
CA ARG A 53 17.33 -27.14 10.41
C ARG A 53 16.39 -25.99 10.82
N CYS A 54 16.53 -25.46 12.02
CA CYS A 54 15.78 -24.29 12.48
C CYS A 54 16.05 -23.07 11.60
N GLU A 55 17.32 -22.75 11.34
CA GLU A 55 17.70 -21.64 10.45
C GLU A 55 17.12 -21.80 9.04
N SER A 56 17.12 -23.02 8.50
CA SER A 56 16.50 -23.31 7.19
C SER A 56 14.97 -23.12 7.20
N LEU A 57 14.30 -23.55 8.27
CA LEU A 57 12.85 -23.38 8.43
C LEU A 57 12.48 -21.91 8.57
N GLU A 58 13.23 -21.14 9.35
CA GLU A 58 13.04 -19.69 9.50
C GLU A 58 13.18 -18.96 8.15
N ALA A 59 14.22 -19.28 7.37
CA ALA A 59 14.41 -18.72 6.04
C ALA A 59 13.23 -19.06 5.10
N ARG A 60 12.72 -20.29 5.19
CA ARG A 60 11.57 -20.73 4.38
C ARG A 60 10.28 -20.04 4.82
N ILE A 61 10.06 -19.84 6.11
CA ILE A 61 8.91 -19.09 6.64
C ILE A 61 8.94 -17.65 6.11
N ALA A 62 10.07 -16.96 6.24
CA ALA A 62 10.22 -15.60 5.74
C ALA A 62 9.94 -15.49 4.23
N SER A 63 10.42 -16.47 3.45
CA SER A 63 10.14 -16.55 2.00
C SER A 63 8.64 -16.76 1.70
N LEU A 64 7.99 -17.65 2.44
CA LEU A 64 6.55 -17.92 2.28
C LEU A 64 5.70 -16.71 2.67
N GLU A 65 6.04 -16.00 3.75
CA GLU A 65 5.36 -14.78 4.18
C GLU A 65 5.45 -13.68 3.11
N ASN A 66 6.65 -13.45 2.54
CA ASN A 66 6.84 -12.48 1.46
C ASN A 66 6.02 -12.84 0.21
N SER A 67 5.98 -14.12 -0.14
CA SER A 67 5.17 -14.62 -1.25
C SER A 67 3.68 -14.43 -1.00
N GLN A 68 3.21 -14.72 0.22
CA GLN A 68 1.81 -14.53 0.62
C GLN A 68 1.38 -13.07 0.50
N VAL A 69 2.21 -12.12 0.98
CA VAL A 69 1.95 -10.69 0.85
C VAL A 69 1.84 -10.29 -0.62
N SER A 70 2.82 -10.70 -1.43
CA SER A 70 2.87 -10.39 -2.86
C SER A 70 1.64 -10.94 -3.61
N GLN A 71 1.23 -12.16 -3.29
CA GLN A 71 0.03 -12.79 -3.87
C GLN A 71 -1.25 -12.06 -3.45
N ALA A 72 -1.38 -11.65 -2.18
CA ALA A 72 -2.53 -10.91 -1.69
C ALA A 72 -2.70 -9.56 -2.41
N GLU A 73 -1.60 -8.85 -2.67
CA GLU A 73 -1.60 -7.60 -3.44
C GLU A 73 -2.05 -7.83 -4.89
N LEU A 74 -1.53 -8.87 -5.55
CA LEU A 74 -1.92 -9.23 -6.92
C LEU A 74 -3.39 -9.63 -7.01
N ILE A 75 -3.91 -10.38 -6.04
CA ILE A 75 -5.32 -10.76 -5.97
C ILE A 75 -6.19 -9.50 -5.87
N ASN A 76 -5.87 -8.59 -4.95
CA ASN A 76 -6.63 -7.34 -4.81
C ASN A 76 -6.53 -6.48 -6.08
N LYS A 77 -5.36 -6.40 -6.72
CA LYS A 77 -5.18 -5.70 -8.01
C LYS A 77 -6.07 -6.27 -9.12
N ARG A 78 -6.16 -7.61 -9.23
CA ARG A 78 -7.04 -8.28 -10.20
C ARG A 78 -8.51 -8.05 -9.88
N GLU A 79 -8.88 -8.10 -8.60
CA GLU A 79 -10.24 -7.83 -8.15
C GLU A 79 -10.65 -6.38 -8.50
N ARG A 80 -9.80 -5.38 -8.23
CA ARG A 80 -10.03 -3.99 -8.65
C ARG A 80 -10.28 -3.88 -10.15
N PHE A 81 -9.49 -4.58 -10.98
CA PHE A 81 -9.66 -4.57 -12.42
C PHE A 81 -11.01 -5.17 -12.84
N SER A 82 -11.42 -6.27 -12.21
CA SER A 82 -12.73 -6.91 -12.43
C SER A 82 -13.90 -6.00 -12.06
N ARG A 83 -13.76 -5.20 -11.00
CA ARG A 83 -14.78 -4.26 -10.51
C ARG A 83 -14.74 -2.88 -11.18
N ARG A 84 -13.77 -2.62 -12.07
CA ARG A 84 -13.49 -1.27 -12.59
C ARG A 84 -14.70 -0.61 -13.26
N ASN A 85 -15.54 -1.40 -13.94
CA ASN A 85 -16.74 -0.95 -14.63
C ASN A 85 -18.01 -1.06 -13.77
N ASN A 86 -17.87 -1.42 -12.50
CA ASN A 86 -18.98 -1.57 -11.59
C ASN A 86 -19.22 -0.27 -10.82
N PHE A 87 -20.48 -0.01 -10.49
CA PHE A 87 -20.87 0.97 -9.49
C PHE A 87 -22.12 0.49 -8.74
N ARG A 88 -22.43 1.12 -7.62
CA ARG A 88 -23.58 0.78 -6.79
C ARG A 88 -24.50 1.98 -6.67
N ILE A 89 -25.80 1.75 -6.80
CA ILE A 89 -26.83 2.72 -6.45
C ILE A 89 -27.36 2.36 -5.06
N VAL A 90 -27.29 3.30 -4.14
CA VAL A 90 -27.65 3.14 -2.73
C VAL A 90 -28.90 3.98 -2.45
N GLY A 91 -29.88 3.42 -1.75
CA GLY A 91 -31.10 4.13 -1.35
C GLY A 91 -32.30 3.96 -2.30
N LEU A 92 -32.16 3.23 -3.41
CA LEU A 92 -33.29 2.89 -4.28
C LEU A 92 -34.23 1.91 -3.59
N LYS A 93 -35.52 2.26 -3.52
CA LYS A 93 -36.58 1.41 -2.96
C LYS A 93 -36.64 0.06 -3.67
N THR A 94 -36.73 -1.01 -2.89
CA THR A 94 -36.87 -2.38 -3.40
C THR A 94 -38.36 -2.72 -3.50
N GLU A 95 -38.80 -3.08 -4.70
CA GLU A 95 -40.19 -3.50 -4.96
C GLU A 95 -40.22 -4.98 -5.36
N SER A 96 -41.35 -5.65 -5.11
CA SER A 96 -41.60 -7.00 -5.64
C SER A 96 -41.74 -6.92 -7.15
N ASP A 97 -41.03 -7.80 -7.86
CA ASP A 97 -41.04 -7.92 -9.34
C ASP A 97 -40.56 -6.65 -10.09
N GLU A 98 -39.62 -5.91 -9.50
CA GLU A 98 -39.01 -4.77 -10.17
C GLU A 98 -38.12 -5.16 -11.36
N ASP A 99 -38.16 -4.35 -12.41
CA ASP A 99 -37.15 -4.36 -13.46
C ASP A 99 -35.95 -3.51 -13.02
N SER A 100 -34.93 -4.18 -12.48
CA SER A 100 -33.72 -3.51 -11.98
C SER A 100 -32.89 -2.87 -13.09
N ILE A 101 -32.95 -3.40 -14.33
CA ILE A 101 -32.27 -2.82 -15.49
C ILE A 101 -32.92 -1.48 -15.81
N GLN A 102 -34.26 -1.46 -15.89
CA GLN A 102 -35.01 -0.24 -16.19
C GLN A 102 -34.72 0.85 -15.14
N LYS A 103 -34.77 0.51 -13.84
CA LYS A 103 -34.41 1.45 -12.76
C LYS A 103 -32.98 1.96 -12.88
N ALA A 104 -32.01 1.10 -13.20
CA ALA A 104 -30.63 1.52 -13.41
C ALA A 104 -30.51 2.49 -14.60
N MET A 105 -31.17 2.19 -15.72
CA MET A 105 -31.16 3.02 -16.93
C MET A 105 -31.77 4.41 -16.67
N GLU A 106 -32.86 4.50 -15.91
CA GLU A 106 -33.46 5.78 -15.53
C GLU A 106 -32.51 6.63 -14.69
N VAL A 107 -31.82 6.04 -13.72
CA VAL A 107 -30.82 6.76 -12.92
C VAL A 107 -29.64 7.20 -13.78
N ILE A 108 -29.15 6.33 -14.68
CA ILE A 108 -28.02 6.65 -15.58
C ILE A 108 -28.39 7.81 -16.53
N ALA A 109 -29.61 7.80 -17.07
CA ALA A 109 -30.12 8.87 -17.92
C ALA A 109 -30.19 10.22 -17.17
N LYS A 110 -30.67 10.23 -15.92
CA LYS A 110 -30.66 11.43 -15.06
C LYS A 110 -29.26 12.02 -14.85
N VAL A 111 -28.22 11.18 -14.85
CA VAL A 111 -26.81 11.61 -14.70
C VAL A 111 -26.20 12.12 -16.02
N GLY A 112 -26.97 12.08 -17.11
CA GLY A 112 -26.60 12.64 -18.42
C GLY A 112 -25.85 11.66 -19.31
N VAL A 113 -25.96 10.35 -19.07
CA VAL A 113 -25.41 9.32 -19.97
C VAL A 113 -26.57 8.59 -20.63
N ASN A 114 -26.79 8.88 -21.92
CA ASN A 114 -27.82 8.22 -22.72
C ASN A 114 -27.23 7.02 -23.47
N ASN A 115 -28.06 6.02 -23.79
CA ASN A 115 -27.67 4.81 -24.53
C ASN A 115 -26.54 3.99 -23.88
N CYS A 116 -26.48 3.99 -22.55
CA CYS A 116 -25.49 3.20 -21.82
C CYS A 116 -25.76 1.70 -21.98
N LYS A 117 -24.69 0.91 -22.18
CA LYS A 117 -24.78 -0.56 -22.26
C LYS A 117 -24.45 -1.19 -20.92
N ILE A 118 -25.48 -1.73 -20.26
CA ILE A 118 -25.36 -2.52 -19.03
C ILE A 118 -25.06 -3.97 -19.41
N GLU A 119 -23.97 -4.54 -18.88
CA GLU A 119 -23.66 -5.97 -19.05
C GLU A 119 -24.41 -6.85 -18.07
N ARG A 120 -24.55 -6.36 -16.84
CA ARG A 120 -25.17 -7.07 -15.74
C ARG A 120 -25.56 -6.09 -14.65
N ASP A 121 -26.68 -6.35 -14.03
CA ASP A 121 -27.13 -5.69 -12.82
C ASP A 121 -27.80 -6.72 -11.91
N HIS A 122 -27.90 -6.40 -10.62
CA HIS A 122 -28.70 -7.13 -9.64
C HIS A 122 -28.75 -6.37 -8.32
N ARG A 123 -29.79 -6.63 -7.52
CA ARG A 123 -29.80 -6.24 -6.11
C ARG A 123 -28.77 -7.06 -5.33
N ASP A 124 -27.83 -6.36 -4.70
CA ASP A 124 -26.74 -6.98 -3.94
C ASP A 124 -27.13 -7.23 -2.48
N GLY A 125 -26.72 -8.39 -1.97
CA GLY A 125 -26.97 -8.84 -0.60
C GLY A 125 -28.28 -9.60 -0.38
N ARG A 126 -28.41 -10.16 0.84
CA ARG A 126 -29.62 -10.88 1.28
C ARG A 126 -30.77 -9.90 1.49
N SER A 127 -31.98 -10.32 1.12
CA SER A 127 -33.20 -9.56 1.38
C SER A 127 -33.47 -9.54 2.90
N VAL A 128 -33.66 -8.35 3.46
CA VAL A 128 -33.95 -8.15 4.89
C VAL A 128 -35.14 -7.19 5.00
N PRO A 129 -36.17 -7.50 5.82
CA PRO A 129 -37.31 -6.62 6.00
C PRO A 129 -36.90 -5.20 6.43
N GLY A 130 -37.48 -4.19 5.78
CA GLY A 130 -37.23 -2.77 6.10
C GLY A 130 -35.90 -2.21 5.60
N ARG A 131 -35.07 -2.99 4.90
CA ARG A 131 -33.81 -2.52 4.32
C ARG A 131 -33.80 -2.66 2.80
N ASP A 132 -33.64 -1.53 2.13
CA ASP A 132 -33.42 -1.50 0.68
C ASP A 132 -32.03 -2.01 0.32
N ARG A 133 -31.96 -2.93 -0.66
CA ARG A 133 -30.69 -3.49 -1.14
C ARG A 133 -30.04 -2.55 -2.15
N HIS A 134 -28.71 -2.48 -2.14
CA HIS A 134 -28.00 -1.71 -3.16
C HIS A 134 -28.21 -2.35 -4.53
N LEU A 135 -28.33 -1.55 -5.58
CA LEU A 135 -28.33 -2.04 -6.95
C LEU A 135 -26.88 -2.01 -7.48
N LEU A 136 -26.28 -3.17 -7.73
CA LEU A 136 -24.95 -3.29 -8.30
C LEU A 136 -25.08 -3.38 -9.82
N VAL A 137 -24.41 -2.47 -10.53
CA VAL A 137 -24.49 -2.34 -11.98
C VAL A 137 -23.09 -2.45 -12.58
N LYS A 138 -22.95 -3.25 -13.63
CA LYS A 138 -21.73 -3.40 -14.43
C LYS A 138 -21.97 -2.89 -15.84
N LEU A 139 -21.15 -1.92 -16.26
CA LEU A 139 -21.20 -1.35 -17.61
C LEU A 139 -20.24 -2.05 -18.57
N SER A 140 -20.57 -2.04 -19.85
CA SER A 140 -19.64 -2.49 -20.90
C SER A 140 -18.44 -1.56 -21.03
N TYR A 141 -18.65 -0.25 -20.89
CA TYR A 141 -17.63 0.74 -21.15
C TYR A 141 -17.19 1.45 -19.87
N TYR A 142 -15.88 1.50 -19.64
CA TYR A 142 -15.30 2.20 -18.49
C TYR A 142 -15.53 3.72 -18.56
N GLN A 143 -15.57 4.28 -19.76
CA GLN A 143 -15.77 5.71 -20.00
C GLN A 143 -17.13 6.18 -19.45
N ASP A 144 -18.19 5.40 -19.69
CA ASP A 144 -19.53 5.68 -19.15
C ASP A 144 -19.50 5.72 -17.63
N LYS A 145 -18.83 4.74 -16.99
CA LYS A 145 -18.65 4.69 -15.54
C LYS A 145 -17.96 5.95 -15.02
N VAL A 146 -16.92 6.43 -15.70
CA VAL A 146 -16.21 7.66 -15.31
C VAL A 146 -17.13 8.88 -15.39
N THR A 147 -17.90 9.02 -16.48
CA THR A 147 -18.84 10.14 -16.65
C THR A 147 -19.94 10.10 -15.59
N ILE A 148 -20.52 8.93 -15.33
CA ILE A 148 -21.53 8.74 -14.28
C ILE A 148 -20.97 9.17 -12.92
N MET A 149 -19.80 8.65 -12.52
CA MET A 149 -19.21 8.99 -11.23
C MET A 149 -18.86 10.48 -11.10
N LYS A 150 -18.54 11.17 -12.21
CA LYS A 150 -18.25 12.61 -12.22
C LYS A 150 -19.51 13.45 -11.99
N ASN A 151 -20.61 13.10 -12.64
CA ASN A 151 -21.83 13.93 -12.66
C ASN A 151 -22.81 13.56 -11.54
N ALA A 152 -22.77 12.32 -11.02
CA ALA A 152 -23.79 11.77 -10.14
C ALA A 152 -24.08 12.63 -8.90
N ARG A 153 -23.06 13.17 -8.24
CA ARG A 153 -23.25 13.97 -7.03
C ARG A 153 -24.11 15.21 -7.26
N GLN A 154 -23.92 15.87 -8.39
CA GLN A 154 -24.68 17.08 -8.74
C GLN A 154 -26.06 16.71 -9.29
N ALA A 155 -26.12 15.75 -10.21
CA ALA A 155 -27.35 15.35 -10.87
C ALA A 155 -28.39 14.70 -9.93
N LEU A 156 -27.93 14.01 -8.89
CA LEU A 156 -28.78 13.31 -7.93
C LEU A 156 -28.89 14.04 -6.58
N ALA A 157 -28.54 15.33 -6.52
CA ALA A 157 -28.51 16.08 -5.26
C ALA A 157 -29.89 16.20 -4.59
N SER A 158 -30.98 16.18 -5.37
CA SER A 158 -32.36 16.24 -4.91
C SER A 158 -33.01 14.87 -4.66
N GLU A 159 -32.28 13.78 -4.92
CA GLU A 159 -32.81 12.43 -4.86
C GLU A 159 -32.47 11.76 -3.53
N ASN A 160 -33.29 10.81 -3.10
CA ASN A 160 -33.05 10.04 -1.86
C ASN A 160 -32.07 8.86 -2.04
N TYR A 161 -31.45 8.77 -3.21
CA TYR A 161 -30.49 7.74 -3.55
C TYR A 161 -29.26 8.36 -4.21
N TYR A 162 -28.13 7.67 -4.12
CA TYR A 162 -26.85 8.16 -4.61
C TYR A 162 -26.01 7.02 -5.18
N ILE A 163 -25.02 7.38 -5.99
CA ILE A 163 -24.10 6.44 -6.62
C ILE A 163 -22.79 6.40 -5.84
N ILE A 164 -22.27 5.19 -5.61
CA ILE A 164 -20.92 4.96 -5.08
C ILE A 164 -20.15 3.99 -5.96
N ASP A 165 -18.83 4.02 -5.83
CA ASP A 165 -17.93 3.07 -6.49
C ASP A 165 -18.03 1.67 -5.84
N ASP A 166 -17.83 0.61 -6.63
CA ASP A 166 -17.77 -0.79 -6.15
C ASP A 166 -16.33 -1.17 -5.79
N LEU A 167 -15.89 -0.72 -4.62
CA LEU A 167 -14.53 -0.98 -4.12
C LEU A 167 -14.37 -2.42 -3.60
N THR A 168 -13.14 -2.94 -3.66
CA THR A 168 -12.80 -4.21 -2.98
C THR A 168 -12.93 -4.06 -1.47
N LYS A 169 -13.03 -5.19 -0.76
CA LYS A 169 -13.15 -5.18 0.71
C LYS A 169 -11.94 -4.52 1.38
N LEU A 170 -10.74 -4.77 0.87
CA LEU A 170 -9.49 -4.18 1.38
C LEU A 170 -9.48 -2.67 1.14
N ASP A 171 -9.81 -2.23 -0.07
CA ASP A 171 -9.85 -0.82 -0.44
C ASP A 171 -10.90 -0.04 0.36
N LEU A 172 -12.06 -0.65 0.60
CA LEU A 172 -13.11 -0.06 1.42
C LEU A 172 -12.67 0.08 2.89
N LYS A 173 -11.96 -0.92 3.43
CA LYS A 173 -11.40 -0.85 4.79
C LYS A 173 -10.37 0.28 4.89
N GLU A 174 -9.47 0.38 3.91
CA GLU A 174 -8.46 1.43 3.87
C GLU A 174 -9.07 2.83 3.69
N LYS A 175 -10.07 2.97 2.81
CA LYS A 175 -10.81 4.23 2.65
C LYS A 175 -11.46 4.69 3.97
N ARG A 176 -12.06 3.76 4.72
CA ARG A 176 -12.73 4.04 6.00
C ARG A 176 -11.74 4.38 7.11
N ARG A 177 -10.57 3.73 7.13
CA ARG A 177 -9.49 3.98 8.10
C ARG A 177 -9.14 5.46 8.22
N TRP A 178 -9.14 6.18 7.09
CA TRP A 178 -8.76 7.60 7.02
C TRP A 178 -9.95 8.56 6.88
N SER A 179 -11.18 8.07 7.01
CA SER A 179 -12.38 8.87 6.71
C SER A 179 -12.47 10.14 7.55
N GLN A 180 -12.14 10.06 8.85
CA GLN A 180 -12.16 11.20 9.76
C GLN A 180 -11.13 12.28 9.34
N GLN A 181 -9.89 11.87 9.11
CA GLN A 181 -8.81 12.78 8.71
C GLN A 181 -9.10 13.42 7.35
N VAL A 182 -9.63 12.64 6.40
CA VAL A 182 -10.00 13.14 5.07
C VAL A 182 -11.15 14.14 5.15
N ASN A 183 -12.12 13.92 6.04
CA ASN A 183 -13.20 14.88 6.25
C ASN A 183 -12.67 16.21 6.83
N GLN A 184 -11.77 16.15 7.82
CA GLN A 184 -11.11 17.35 8.35
C GLN A 184 -10.35 18.13 7.26
N LEU A 185 -9.59 17.41 6.43
CA LEU A 185 -8.89 18.01 5.29
C LEU A 185 -9.88 18.62 4.28
N PHE A 186 -11.02 17.96 4.05
CA PHE A 186 -12.07 18.46 3.16
C PHE A 186 -12.69 19.77 3.66
N GLU A 187 -12.96 19.87 4.96
CA GLU A 187 -13.43 21.09 5.63
C GLU A 187 -12.42 22.23 5.51
N GLN A 188 -11.12 21.91 5.57
CA GLN A 188 -10.01 22.84 5.33
C GLN A 188 -9.80 23.21 3.85
N GLY A 189 -10.65 22.72 2.94
CA GLY A 189 -10.58 23.02 1.51
C GLY A 189 -9.72 22.06 0.68
N THR A 190 -9.08 21.06 1.31
CA THR A 190 -8.30 20.05 0.57
C THR A 190 -9.23 19.10 -0.16
N ARG A 191 -8.96 18.81 -1.43
CA ARG A 191 -9.76 17.87 -2.22
C ARG A 191 -8.93 16.62 -2.53
N LEU A 192 -9.37 15.49 -1.95
CA LEU A 192 -8.75 14.19 -2.14
C LEU A 192 -9.67 13.25 -2.92
N ARG A 193 -9.09 12.40 -3.75
CA ARG A 193 -9.76 11.32 -4.47
C ARG A 193 -9.22 9.98 -3.98
N PHE A 194 -10.09 9.04 -3.67
CA PHE A 194 -9.67 7.68 -3.38
C PHE A 194 -9.58 6.87 -4.68
N SER A 195 -8.40 6.35 -5.02
CA SER A 195 -8.20 5.48 -6.19
C SER A 195 -7.02 4.53 -6.00
N GLY A 196 -7.17 3.30 -6.51
CA GLY A 196 -6.11 2.28 -6.43
C GLY A 196 -5.73 1.87 -5.00
N GLY A 197 -6.65 2.02 -4.05
CA GLY A 197 -6.42 1.67 -2.64
C GLY A 197 -5.81 2.78 -1.77
N CYS A 198 -5.64 4.00 -2.30
CA CYS A 198 -5.12 5.12 -1.51
C CYS A 198 -5.84 6.44 -1.81
N TRP A 199 -5.74 7.37 -0.86
CA TRP A 199 -6.17 8.75 -1.06
C TRP A 199 -5.08 9.53 -1.83
N ARG A 200 -5.49 10.26 -2.86
CA ARG A 200 -4.60 11.04 -3.72
C ARG A 200 -5.08 12.48 -3.80
N SER A 201 -4.15 13.42 -3.84
CA SER A 201 -4.46 14.81 -4.15
C SER A 201 -4.92 14.91 -5.61
N ILE A 202 -5.89 15.79 -5.88
CA ILE A 202 -6.32 16.08 -7.25
C ILE A 202 -5.30 16.97 -7.96
N ASN A 203 -4.55 17.77 -7.19
CA ASN A 203 -3.64 18.77 -7.71
C ASN A 203 -2.17 18.31 -7.64
N ALA A 204 -1.90 17.06 -7.23
CA ALA A 204 -0.53 16.57 -7.13
C ALA A 204 -0.40 15.07 -7.33
N GLY A 205 0.73 14.64 -7.90
CA GLY A 205 1.06 13.25 -8.19
C GLY A 205 1.48 13.03 -9.64
N ASP A 206 1.42 11.78 -10.11
CA ASP A 206 1.70 11.40 -11.50
C ASP A 206 0.51 11.72 -12.42
N PHE A 207 0.69 12.68 -13.33
CA PHE A 207 -0.29 13.09 -14.34
C PHE A 207 -0.15 12.29 -15.63
N ASN A 208 0.91 11.51 -15.79
CA ASN A 208 1.20 10.66 -16.94
C ASN A 208 1.30 11.43 -18.27
N PHE A 209 1.66 12.72 -18.24
CA PHE A 209 1.97 13.54 -19.42
C PHE A 209 3.03 14.60 -19.08
N VAL A 210 3.60 15.23 -20.11
CA VAL A 210 4.60 16.30 -19.98
C VAL A 210 4.01 17.66 -20.39
N PHE A 211 4.28 18.73 -19.63
CA PHE A 211 3.84 20.08 -20.01
C PHE A 211 4.73 20.70 -21.09
N ASN A 212 6.05 20.63 -20.92
CA ASN A 212 7.04 21.16 -21.86
C ASN A 212 7.91 20.03 -22.44
N LEU A 213 7.73 19.68 -23.71
CA LEU A 213 8.46 18.58 -24.35
C LEU A 213 9.99 18.79 -24.42
N GLU A 214 10.46 20.04 -24.44
CA GLU A 214 11.89 20.34 -24.55
C GLU A 214 12.61 20.18 -23.21
N LEU A 215 11.93 20.53 -22.11
CA LEU A 215 12.51 20.54 -20.76
C LEU A 215 12.11 19.35 -19.90
N ASP A 216 10.92 18.77 -20.13
CA ASP A 216 10.33 17.70 -19.31
C ASP A 216 10.45 16.32 -19.93
N LYS A 217 11.05 16.19 -21.12
CA LYS A 217 11.18 14.90 -21.81
C LYS A 217 12.53 14.74 -22.47
N THR A 218 13.05 13.51 -22.47
CA THR A 218 14.17 13.09 -23.30
C THR A 218 13.89 11.67 -23.81
N GLY A 219 14.05 11.48 -25.13
CA GLY A 219 13.74 10.21 -25.79
C GLY A 219 12.24 9.90 -25.92
N GLY A 220 11.93 8.76 -26.55
CA GLY A 220 10.56 8.26 -26.72
C GLY A 220 9.66 9.11 -27.63
N ASN A 221 8.36 8.80 -27.64
CA ASN A 221 7.37 9.47 -28.47
C ASN A 221 6.93 10.81 -27.83
N PRO A 222 7.04 11.96 -28.52
CA PRO A 222 6.64 13.27 -27.99
C PRO A 222 5.12 13.47 -27.88
N ARG A 223 4.29 12.61 -28.48
CA ARG A 223 2.84 12.83 -28.63
C ARG A 223 1.98 12.04 -27.64
N THR A 224 2.53 11.62 -26.50
CA THR A 224 1.80 10.82 -25.50
C THR A 224 0.80 11.68 -24.71
N ASN A 225 -0.42 11.18 -24.53
CA ASN A 225 -1.44 11.72 -23.61
C ASN A 225 -1.81 13.21 -23.79
N PHE A 226 -1.73 13.73 -25.02
CA PHE A 226 -1.98 15.15 -25.33
C PHE A 226 -3.36 15.67 -24.88
N LYS A 227 -4.42 14.87 -25.01
CA LYS A 227 -5.77 15.26 -24.57
C LYS A 227 -5.85 15.50 -23.05
N ALA A 228 -5.14 14.66 -22.27
CA ALA A 228 -5.08 14.80 -20.82
C ALA A 228 -4.29 16.06 -20.44
N ARG A 229 -3.20 16.34 -21.15
CA ARG A 229 -2.43 17.58 -21.02
C ARG A 229 -3.30 18.81 -21.32
N GLU A 230 -4.01 18.84 -22.44
CA GLU A 230 -4.90 19.95 -22.82
C GLU A 230 -5.98 20.19 -21.76
N THR A 231 -6.68 19.13 -21.34
CA THR A 231 -7.69 19.22 -20.27
C THR A 231 -7.10 19.78 -18.97
N CYS A 232 -5.85 19.42 -18.64
CA CYS A 232 -5.17 19.94 -17.47
C CYS A 232 -4.80 21.42 -17.63
N LEU A 233 -4.31 21.83 -18.79
CA LEU A 233 -4.02 23.23 -19.09
C LEU A 233 -5.29 24.11 -19.00
N ASP A 234 -6.43 23.61 -19.47
CA ASP A 234 -7.72 24.30 -19.33
C ASP A 234 -8.13 24.45 -17.86
N LEU A 235 -7.93 23.41 -17.04
CA LEU A 235 -8.14 23.48 -15.59
C LEU A 235 -7.19 24.47 -14.92
N MET A 236 -5.91 24.47 -15.30
CA MET A 236 -4.92 25.40 -14.78
C MET A 236 -5.30 26.84 -15.09
N ALA A 237 -5.72 27.13 -16.33
CA ALA A 237 -6.21 28.45 -16.72
C ALA A 237 -7.48 28.85 -15.95
N THR A 238 -8.43 27.93 -15.81
CA THR A 238 -9.73 28.18 -15.14
C THR A 238 -9.57 28.52 -13.65
N TYR A 239 -8.64 27.86 -12.96
CA TYR A 239 -8.44 28.00 -11.51
C TYR A 239 -7.16 28.75 -11.14
N ASP A 240 -6.50 29.41 -12.10
CA ASP A 240 -5.20 30.07 -11.97
C ASP A 240 -4.17 29.23 -11.20
N LEU A 241 -4.04 27.96 -11.62
CA LEU A 241 -3.06 27.02 -11.08
C LEU A 241 -1.78 27.08 -11.90
N ILE A 242 -0.65 26.94 -11.21
CA ILE A 242 0.68 26.88 -11.81
C ILE A 242 1.39 25.60 -11.38
N ASP A 243 2.26 25.09 -12.26
CA ASP A 243 3.25 24.09 -11.92
C ASP A 243 4.38 24.75 -11.12
N ILE A 244 4.33 24.60 -9.80
CA ILE A 244 5.22 25.32 -8.89
C ILE A 244 6.69 24.98 -9.09
N TRP A 245 7.00 23.74 -9.49
CA TRP A 245 8.38 23.35 -9.70
C TRP A 245 8.95 24.05 -10.93
N ARG A 246 8.17 24.12 -12.02
CA ARG A 246 8.58 24.82 -13.24
C ARG A 246 8.70 26.33 -13.04
N GLU A 247 7.79 26.93 -12.27
CA GLU A 247 7.85 28.34 -11.90
C GLU A 247 9.18 28.68 -11.20
N LYS A 248 9.61 27.84 -10.25
CA LYS A 248 10.87 28.01 -9.52
C LYS A 248 12.11 27.61 -10.32
N ASN A 249 11.95 26.78 -11.35
CA ASN A 249 13.05 26.24 -12.15
C ASN A 249 12.76 26.39 -13.66
N PRO A 250 12.70 27.62 -14.20
CA PRO A 250 12.18 27.86 -15.56
C PRO A 250 12.95 27.14 -16.66
N CYS A 251 14.27 27.00 -16.52
CA CYS A 251 15.16 26.48 -17.57
C CYS A 251 15.79 25.12 -17.22
N VAL A 252 15.48 24.54 -16.06
CA VAL A 252 16.13 23.30 -15.59
C VAL A 252 15.47 22.09 -16.24
N LYS A 253 16.29 21.17 -16.80
CA LYS A 253 15.84 19.83 -17.18
C LYS A 253 15.99 18.90 -15.99
N ASN A 254 14.87 18.37 -15.51
CA ASN A 254 14.85 17.37 -14.45
C ASN A 254 13.64 16.46 -14.64
N PHE A 255 13.75 15.19 -14.25
CA PHE A 255 12.78 14.16 -14.57
C PHE A 255 12.34 13.44 -13.30
N THR A 256 11.07 13.04 -13.27
CA THR A 256 10.52 12.25 -12.16
C THR A 256 10.38 10.80 -12.51
N TRP A 257 10.46 10.41 -13.78
CA TRP A 257 10.37 9.03 -14.24
C TRP A 257 11.48 8.71 -15.23
N SER A 258 12.04 7.51 -15.12
CA SER A 258 13.05 7.00 -16.05
C SER A 258 12.76 5.55 -16.43
N SER A 259 12.77 5.26 -17.73
CA SER A 259 12.60 3.90 -18.23
C SER A 259 13.88 3.09 -18.10
N ASN A 260 13.74 1.77 -17.95
CA ASN A 260 14.87 0.83 -18.04
C ASN A 260 15.20 0.37 -19.47
N VAL A 261 14.65 1.01 -20.52
CA VAL A 261 14.92 0.65 -21.92
C VAL A 261 16.08 1.48 -22.51
N THR A 262 16.74 0.96 -23.54
CA THR A 262 17.84 1.64 -24.25
C THR A 262 17.42 1.94 -25.70
N PRO A 263 17.47 3.22 -26.16
CA PRO A 263 17.89 4.40 -25.42
C PRO A 263 16.89 4.80 -24.32
N GLY A 264 17.42 5.30 -23.21
CA GLY A 264 16.65 5.71 -22.03
C GLY A 264 15.60 6.77 -22.37
N ILE A 265 14.39 6.57 -21.86
CA ILE A 265 13.32 7.57 -21.90
C ILE A 265 13.20 8.18 -20.51
N HIS A 266 13.24 9.50 -20.44
CA HIS A 266 13.12 10.25 -19.19
C HIS A 266 12.00 11.27 -19.32
N CYS A 267 11.12 11.33 -18.32
CA CYS A 267 9.96 12.24 -18.33
C CYS A 267 9.78 12.87 -16.94
N ARG A 268 9.32 14.12 -16.88
CA ARG A 268 8.71 14.69 -15.68
C ARG A 268 7.22 14.43 -15.76
N LEU A 269 6.72 13.52 -14.93
CA LEU A 269 5.33 13.09 -14.91
C LEU A 269 4.62 13.47 -13.61
N ASP A 270 5.38 13.75 -12.55
CA ASP A 270 4.87 14.08 -11.24
C ASP A 270 4.90 15.60 -11.03
N TYR A 271 3.76 16.16 -10.60
CA TYR A 271 3.57 17.61 -10.45
C TYR A 271 2.94 17.96 -9.11
N PHE A 272 3.19 19.18 -8.65
CA PHE A 272 2.32 19.90 -7.71
C PHE A 272 1.77 21.13 -8.43
N LEU A 273 0.45 21.14 -8.65
CA LEU A 273 -0.27 22.31 -9.13
C LEU A 273 -0.78 23.10 -7.93
N VAL A 274 -0.38 24.36 -7.82
CA VAL A 274 -0.80 25.26 -6.74
C VAL A 274 -1.45 26.49 -7.34
N SER A 275 -2.37 27.14 -6.61
CA SER A 275 -2.87 28.44 -7.08
C SER A 275 -1.72 29.45 -7.09
N ARG A 276 -1.73 30.35 -8.07
CA ARG A 276 -0.74 31.43 -8.18
C ARG A 276 -0.65 32.27 -6.92
N TYR A 277 -1.76 32.42 -6.19
CA TYR A 277 -1.77 33.10 -4.90
C TYR A 277 -0.86 32.40 -3.86
N VAL A 278 -0.93 31.07 -3.77
CA VAL A 278 -0.16 30.26 -2.80
C VAL A 278 1.30 30.10 -3.22
N SER A 279 1.66 30.36 -4.48
CA SER A 279 3.04 30.18 -4.98
C SER A 279 4.08 30.94 -4.14
N HIS A 280 3.75 32.15 -3.68
CA HIS A 280 4.60 32.98 -2.83
C HIS A 280 4.87 32.38 -1.45
N ALA A 281 3.96 31.53 -0.96
CA ALA A 281 4.09 30.84 0.33
C ALA A 281 4.86 29.51 0.21
N VAL A 282 5.25 29.11 -1.00
CA VAL A 282 6.03 27.89 -1.21
C VAL A 282 7.48 28.18 -0.89
N ASN A 283 8.03 27.49 0.10
CA ASN A 283 9.44 27.63 0.47
C ASN A 283 10.33 26.81 -0.46
N GLU A 284 10.00 25.53 -0.67
CA GLU A 284 10.91 24.59 -1.32
C GLU A 284 10.18 23.52 -2.13
N THR A 285 10.83 23.07 -3.21
CA THR A 285 10.41 21.93 -4.04
C THR A 285 11.62 21.02 -4.26
N ILE A 286 11.64 19.83 -3.66
CA ILE A 286 12.79 18.92 -3.64
C ILE A 286 12.51 17.66 -4.47
N PHE A 287 13.55 17.17 -5.16
CA PHE A 287 13.57 15.85 -5.78
C PHE A 287 14.41 14.91 -4.92
N SER A 288 13.90 13.71 -4.66
CA SER A 288 14.60 12.66 -3.93
C SER A 288 14.49 11.33 -4.66
N PRO A 289 15.51 10.45 -4.59
CA PRO A 289 15.44 9.13 -5.24
C PRO A 289 14.26 8.30 -4.72
N GLY A 290 13.50 7.68 -5.62
CA GLY A 290 12.49 6.69 -5.22
C GLY A 290 13.13 5.35 -4.94
N ASN A 291 12.97 4.83 -3.72
CA ASN A 291 13.46 3.49 -3.40
C ASN A 291 12.58 2.44 -4.10
N GLN A 292 13.20 1.58 -4.92
CA GLN A 292 12.51 0.53 -5.69
C GLN A 292 11.38 1.03 -6.61
N SER A 293 11.48 2.27 -7.07
CA SER A 293 10.54 2.85 -8.02
C SER A 293 11.29 3.37 -9.24
N ASP A 294 10.66 3.28 -10.41
CA ASP A 294 11.06 3.98 -11.63
C ASP A 294 10.74 5.48 -11.57
N HIS A 295 10.08 5.94 -10.50
CA HIS A 295 9.86 7.34 -10.20
C HIS A 295 10.76 7.87 -9.07
N SER A 296 11.22 9.11 -9.21
CA SER A 296 11.75 9.95 -8.14
C SER A 296 10.62 10.60 -7.34
N CYS A 297 10.80 10.74 -6.02
CA CYS A 297 9.86 11.40 -5.15
C CYS A 297 10.01 12.94 -5.25
N ILE A 298 8.89 13.64 -5.39
CA ILE A 298 8.82 15.10 -5.33
C ILE A 298 8.19 15.54 -4.01
N SER A 299 8.79 16.54 -3.36
CA SER A 299 8.30 17.10 -2.09
C SER A 299 8.08 18.60 -2.22
N LEU A 300 7.00 19.10 -1.60
CA LEU A 300 6.61 20.51 -1.59
C LEU A 300 6.47 20.97 -0.14
N THR A 301 7.18 22.04 0.23
CA THR A 301 7.05 22.69 1.55
C THR A 301 6.38 24.04 1.41
N ILE A 302 5.25 24.23 2.09
CA ILE A 302 4.46 25.48 2.09
C ILE A 302 4.49 26.07 3.51
N ARG A 303 4.77 27.37 3.62
CA ARG A 303 4.68 28.12 4.88
C ARG A 303 3.43 28.98 4.87
N LEU A 304 2.40 28.53 5.57
CA LEU A 304 1.18 29.31 5.74
C LEU A 304 1.40 30.36 6.85
N ILE A 305 1.32 31.64 6.50
CA ILE A 305 1.24 32.72 7.49
C ILE A 305 -0.25 32.88 7.82
N LEU A 306 -0.68 32.36 8.96
CA LEU A 306 -2.00 32.69 9.49
C LEU A 306 -1.97 34.16 9.90
N SER A 307 -2.70 35.02 9.17
CA SER A 307 -2.96 36.38 9.63
C SER A 307 -3.70 36.27 10.96
N LYS A 308 -3.10 36.81 12.03
CA LYS A 308 -3.77 36.96 13.33
C LYS A 308 -5.07 37.73 13.10
N GLU A 309 -6.15 37.25 13.71
CA GLU A 309 -7.42 37.96 13.78
C GLU A 309 -7.16 39.41 14.19
N VAL A 310 -7.63 40.36 13.38
CA VAL A 310 -7.72 41.76 13.78
C VAL A 310 -8.72 41.79 14.94
N PRO A 311 -8.37 42.28 16.14
CA PRO A 311 -9.34 42.40 17.22
C PRO A 311 -10.49 43.27 16.75
N ALA A 312 -11.73 42.79 16.93
CA ALA A 312 -12.93 43.56 16.65
C ALA A 312 -12.83 44.92 17.36
N ILE A 313 -12.89 46.00 16.59
CA ILE A 313 -13.04 47.34 17.13
C ILE A 313 -14.45 47.39 17.74
N GLY A 314 -14.51 47.36 19.07
CA GLY A 314 -15.76 47.51 19.81
C GLY A 314 -16.34 48.90 19.58
N ASN A 315 -17.63 48.93 19.25
CA ASN A 315 -18.51 50.07 19.47
C ASN A 315 -19.21 49.89 20.81
#